data_AF-A0A2G6R345-F1
#
_entry.id   AF-A0A2G6R345-F1
#
_cell.length_a   1.000
_cell.length_b   1.000
_cell.length_c   1.000
_cell.angle_alpha   90.00
_cell.angle_beta   90.00
_cell.angle_gamma   90.00
#
_symmetry.space_group_name_H-M   'P 1'
#
loop_
_entity.id
_entity.type
_entity.pdbx_description
1 polymer ?
#
loop_
_entity_poly.entity_id
_entity_poly.type
_entity_poly.pdbx_seq_one_letter_code
_entity_poly.pdbx_strand_id
1 'polypeptide(L)'
;MKNTAYFFIIAIGAITALVYGQNMLIQLIIAFLLWFAALQLKKSACKLAWFDRFVPEKLQSITVLGILLFVVYLTLDAVLGNLSQLLAAFSTYEANITAIAAKIEKLLHIDLQAEISSIIESLDIKNILSNLATGLSGIFSNSMMILIYLLFIFLETDSVKLKIKILFPEQDNRQRFMKALEKIELSLSSY
;
A
#
# COMPACT_ATOMS: atom_id res chain seq x y z
N MET A 1 38.86 -19.62 12.81
CA MET A 1 37.63 -20.14 13.48
C MET A 1 36.81 -19.04 14.16
N LYS A 2 37.38 -18.13 14.97
CA LYS A 2 36.61 -17.04 15.64
C LYS A 2 35.86 -16.10 14.68
N ASN A 3 36.51 -15.64 13.61
CA ASN A 3 35.86 -14.75 12.63
C ASN A 3 34.68 -15.43 11.91
N THR A 4 34.79 -16.74 11.66
CA THR A 4 33.73 -17.54 11.06
C THR A 4 32.54 -17.65 12.01
N ALA A 5 32.77 -17.86 13.31
CA ALA A 5 31.71 -17.89 14.33
C ALA A 5 30.98 -16.54 14.44
N TYR A 6 31.71 -15.41 14.43
CA TYR A 6 31.08 -14.08 14.44
C TYR A 6 30.24 -13.82 13.19
N PHE A 7 30.71 -14.25 12.02
CA PHE A 7 29.94 -14.16 10.79
C PHE A 7 28.61 -14.91 10.90
N PHE A 8 28.63 -16.16 11.40
CA PHE A 8 27.39 -16.93 11.57
C PHE A 8 26.46 -16.32 12.62
N ILE A 9 26.98 -15.79 13.72
CA ILE A 9 26.16 -15.11 14.74
C ILE A 9 25.47 -13.88 14.16
N ILE A 10 26.21 -13.04 13.42
CA ILE A 10 25.65 -11.85 12.79
C ILE A 10 24.63 -12.24 11.71
N ALA A 11 24.94 -13.24 10.88
CA ALA A 11 24.05 -13.70 9.82
C ALA A 11 22.73 -14.24 10.39
N ILE A 12 22.81 -15.12 11.40
CA ILE A 12 21.63 -15.69 12.07
C ILE A 12 20.85 -14.57 12.78
N GLY A 13 21.54 -13.67 13.47
CA GLY A 13 20.92 -12.52 14.14
C GLY A 13 20.18 -11.60 13.15
N ALA A 14 20.78 -11.31 12.00
CA ALA A 14 20.19 -10.49 10.95
C ALA A 14 18.97 -11.18 10.32
N ILE A 15 19.07 -12.47 9.98
CA ILE A 15 17.94 -13.25 9.43
C ILE A 15 16.79 -13.28 10.44
N THR A 16 17.10 -13.53 11.71
CA THR A 16 16.10 -13.58 12.80
C THR A 16 15.42 -12.21 12.95
N ALA A 17 16.20 -11.13 12.99
CA ALA A 17 15.66 -9.77 13.04
C ALA A 17 14.79 -9.45 11.82
N LEU A 18 15.16 -9.94 10.63
CA LEU A 18 14.38 -9.73 9.42
C LEU A 18 13.07 -10.51 9.43
N VAL A 19 13.07 -11.77 9.89
CA VAL A 19 11.85 -12.60 9.99
C VAL A 19 10.86 -11.99 10.98
N TYR A 20 11.30 -11.59 12.17
CA TYR A 20 10.41 -10.97 13.16
C TYR A 20 10.07 -9.50 12.83
N GLY A 21 11.01 -8.77 12.22
CA GLY A 21 10.86 -7.37 11.85
C GLY A 21 10.16 -7.14 10.51
N GLN A 22 9.92 -8.18 9.72
CA GLN A 22 9.32 -8.08 8.39
C GLN A 22 8.03 -7.26 8.40
N ASN A 23 7.12 -7.54 9.34
CA ASN A 23 5.84 -6.85 9.41
C ASN A 23 6.02 -5.34 9.68
N MET A 24 6.92 -4.98 10.60
CA MET A 24 7.24 -3.57 10.89
C MET A 24 7.89 -2.87 9.68
N LEU A 25 8.80 -3.56 8.97
CA LEU A 25 9.43 -3.03 7.76
C LEU A 25 8.42 -2.82 6.63
N ILE A 26 7.48 -3.76 6.43
CA ILE A 26 6.41 -3.61 5.44
C ILE A 26 5.56 -2.37 5.76
N GLN A 27 5.14 -2.22 7.01
CA GLN A 27 4.34 -1.06 7.44
C GLN A 27 5.09 0.26 7.25
N LEU A 28 6.41 0.27 7.52
CA LEU A 28 7.27 1.43 7.29
C LEU A 28 7.38 1.76 5.78
N ILE A 29 7.56 0.76 4.93
CA ILE A 29 7.63 0.95 3.47
C ILE A 29 6.30 1.52 2.95
N ILE A 30 5.15 0.99 3.41
CA ILE A 30 3.83 1.51 3.04
C ILE A 30 3.68 2.97 3.47
N ALA A 31 4.08 3.32 4.70
CA ALA A 31 4.06 4.70 5.17
C ALA A 31 4.94 5.61 4.29
N PHE A 32 6.12 5.14 3.88
CA PHE A 32 7.00 5.89 2.97
C PHE A 32 6.36 6.11 1.59
N LEU A 33 5.70 5.09 1.03
CA LEU A 33 4.98 5.20 -0.24
C LEU A 33 3.81 6.19 -0.16
N LEU A 34 3.04 6.15 0.93
CA LEU A 34 1.95 7.10 1.16
C LEU A 34 2.45 8.53 1.34
N TRP A 35 3.55 8.72 2.07
CA TRP A 35 4.20 10.02 2.19
C TRP A 35 4.71 10.53 0.83
N PHE A 36 5.35 9.67 0.03
CA PHE A 36 5.81 10.02 -1.30
C PHE A 36 4.63 10.39 -2.23
N ALA A 37 3.55 9.62 -2.21
CA ALA A 37 2.33 9.94 -2.95
C ALA A 37 1.74 11.30 -2.52
N ALA A 38 1.71 11.59 -1.22
CA ALA A 38 1.25 12.88 -0.70
C ALA A 38 2.14 14.04 -1.17
N LEU A 39 3.46 13.86 -1.26
CA LEU A 39 4.37 14.87 -1.82
C LEU A 39 4.06 15.16 -3.29
N GLN A 40 3.87 14.12 -4.10
CA GLN A 40 3.58 14.28 -5.52
C GLN A 40 2.21 14.93 -5.74
N LEU A 41 1.21 14.55 -4.95
CA LEU A 41 -0.10 15.19 -4.97
C LEU A 41 -0.02 16.65 -4.54
N LYS A 42 0.81 17.00 -3.56
CA LYS A 42 1.02 18.39 -3.15
C LYS A 42 1.55 19.22 -4.32
N LYS A 43 2.57 18.73 -5.04
CA LYS A 43 3.11 19.45 -6.21
C LYS A 43 2.05 19.69 -7.29
N SER A 44 1.17 18.72 -7.52
CA SER A 44 0.05 18.86 -8.45
C SER A 44 -1.04 19.79 -7.93
N ALA A 45 -1.36 19.73 -6.63
CA ALA A 45 -2.37 20.57 -6.00
C ALA A 45 -1.96 22.04 -5.95
N CYS A 46 -0.68 22.35 -5.68
CA CYS A 46 -0.15 23.72 -5.69
C CYS A 46 -0.18 24.37 -7.09
N LYS A 47 -0.31 23.60 -8.19
CA LYS A 47 -0.55 24.19 -9.52
C LYS A 47 -1.96 24.80 -9.64
N LEU A 48 -2.90 24.39 -8.79
CA LEU A 48 -4.23 24.98 -8.77
C LEU A 48 -4.25 26.20 -7.84
N ALA A 49 -4.52 27.38 -8.41
CA ALA A 49 -4.47 28.68 -7.71
C ALA A 49 -5.40 28.81 -6.48
N TRP A 50 -6.45 27.99 -6.36
CA TRP A 50 -7.33 27.99 -5.18
C TRP A 50 -6.69 27.31 -3.97
N PHE A 51 -5.84 26.30 -4.18
CA PHE A 51 -5.25 25.53 -3.09
C PHE A 51 -4.19 26.32 -2.32
N ASP A 52 -3.37 27.07 -3.05
CA ASP A 52 -2.30 27.90 -2.47
C ASP A 52 -2.85 29.12 -1.70
N ARG A 53 -4.03 29.60 -2.07
CA ARG A 53 -4.68 30.76 -1.45
C ARG A 53 -5.40 30.43 -0.13
N PHE A 54 -5.92 29.21 0.02
CA PHE A 54 -6.73 28.82 1.18
C PHE A 54 -5.93 28.10 2.28
N VAL A 55 -4.79 27.48 1.95
CA VAL A 55 -4.03 26.66 2.91
C VAL A 55 -2.62 27.22 3.13
N PRO A 56 -2.23 27.56 4.38
CA PRO A 56 -0.89 28.08 4.67
C PRO A 56 0.17 27.01 4.38
N GLU A 57 1.33 27.46 3.88
CA GLU A 57 2.39 26.62 3.30
C GLU A 57 2.84 25.45 4.19
N LYS A 58 2.84 25.67 5.51
CA LYS A 58 3.18 24.64 6.53
C LYS A 58 2.10 23.58 6.70
N LEU A 59 0.82 23.91 6.51
CA LEU A 59 -0.29 22.97 6.63
C LEU A 59 -0.63 22.28 5.31
N GLN A 60 -0.24 22.83 4.16
CA GLN A 60 -0.53 22.24 2.84
C GLN A 60 -0.15 20.75 2.78
N SER A 61 1.03 20.40 3.28
CA SER A 61 1.50 19.02 3.29
C SER A 61 0.64 18.10 4.19
N ILE A 62 0.15 18.60 5.34
CA ILE A 62 -0.74 17.85 6.25
C ILE A 62 -2.12 17.68 5.61
N THR A 63 -2.64 18.75 4.99
CA THR A 63 -3.95 18.74 4.34
C THR A 63 -3.98 17.76 3.17
N VAL A 64 -2.96 17.75 2.30
CA VAL A 64 -2.87 16.80 1.19
C VAL A 64 -2.77 15.36 1.70
N LEU A 65 -1.97 15.12 2.74
CA LEU A 65 -1.86 13.81 3.36
C LEU A 65 -3.21 13.36 3.96
N GLY A 66 -3.92 14.25 4.66
CA GLY A 66 -5.24 13.97 5.22
C GLY A 66 -6.27 13.63 4.16
N ILE A 67 -6.30 14.37 3.05
CA ILE A 67 -7.17 14.08 1.90
C ILE A 67 -6.81 12.73 1.28
N LEU A 68 -5.52 12.44 1.07
CA LEU A 68 -5.07 11.16 0.54
C LEU A 68 -5.53 10.00 1.43
N LEU A 69 -5.29 10.10 2.74
CA LEU A 69 -5.69 9.06 3.70
C LEU A 69 -7.21 8.89 3.74
N PHE A 70 -7.97 9.98 3.66
CA PHE A 70 -9.43 9.94 3.64
C PHE A 70 -9.95 9.22 2.39
N VAL A 71 -9.41 9.53 1.20
CA VAL A 71 -9.78 8.86 -0.05
C VAL A 71 -9.43 7.37 -0.02
N VAL A 72 -8.24 7.02 0.48
CA VAL A 72 -7.80 5.63 0.64
C VAL A 72 -8.73 4.89 1.61
N TYR A 73 -9.06 5.50 2.75
CA TYR A 73 -9.97 4.93 3.73
C TYR A 73 -11.36 4.66 3.14
N LEU A 74 -11.97 5.65 2.48
CA LEU A 74 -13.28 5.47 1.84
C LEU A 74 -13.26 4.37 0.78
N THR A 75 -12.20 4.30 -0.01
CA THR A 75 -12.04 3.27 -1.04
C THR A 75 -11.93 1.89 -0.42
N LEU A 76 -11.10 1.74 0.62
CA LEU A 76 -10.94 0.46 1.33
C LEU A 76 -12.24 0.02 1.99
N ASP A 77 -12.94 0.93 2.68
CA ASP A 77 -14.21 0.64 3.35
C ASP A 77 -15.27 0.19 2.34
N ALA A 78 -15.42 0.92 1.23
CA ALA A 78 -16.35 0.56 0.17
C ALA A 78 -16.02 -0.80 -0.46
N VAL A 79 -14.74 -1.06 -0.76
CA VAL A 79 -14.30 -2.33 -1.35
C VAL A 79 -14.50 -3.50 -0.37
N LEU A 80 -14.12 -3.34 0.90
CA LEU A 80 -14.29 -4.38 1.92
C LEU A 80 -15.77 -4.68 2.19
N GLY A 81 -16.61 -3.64 2.27
CA GLY A 81 -18.05 -3.79 2.39
C GLY A 81 -18.65 -4.60 1.23
N ASN A 82 -18.27 -4.25 -0.01
CA ASN A 82 -18.73 -4.96 -1.21
C ASN A 82 -18.21 -6.40 -1.27
N LEU A 83 -16.94 -6.64 -0.93
CA LEU A 83 -16.37 -8.00 -0.89
C LEU A 83 -17.04 -8.86 0.16
N SER A 84 -17.34 -8.32 1.34
CA SER A 84 -18.06 -9.03 2.39
C SER A 84 -19.47 -9.45 1.95
N GLN A 85 -20.20 -8.52 1.31
CA GLN A 85 -21.52 -8.82 0.74
C GLN A 85 -21.43 -9.86 -0.39
N LEU A 86 -20.43 -9.77 -1.26
CA LEU A 86 -20.20 -10.73 -2.34
C LEU A 86 -19.90 -12.12 -1.79
N LEU A 87 -19.05 -12.23 -0.76
CA LEU A 87 -18.74 -13.49 -0.10
C LEU A 87 -19.97 -14.11 0.58
N ALA A 88 -20.80 -13.29 1.23
CA ALA A 88 -22.05 -13.75 1.84
C ALA A 88 -23.06 -14.25 0.79
N ALA A 89 -23.14 -13.59 -0.36
CA ALA A 89 -24.03 -13.95 -1.45
C ALA A 89 -23.45 -15.00 -2.41
N PHE A 90 -22.19 -15.44 -2.22
CA PHE A 90 -21.47 -16.30 -3.16
C PHE A 90 -22.24 -17.59 -3.49
N SER A 91 -22.74 -18.30 -2.46
CA SER A 91 -23.52 -19.52 -2.66
C SER A 91 -24.84 -19.27 -3.41
N THR A 92 -25.44 -18.09 -3.25
CA THR A 92 -26.65 -17.71 -4.00
C THR A 92 -26.32 -17.44 -5.47
N TYR A 93 -25.20 -16.77 -5.76
CA TYR A 93 -24.74 -16.56 -7.13
C TYR A 93 -24.39 -17.88 -7.82
N GLU A 94 -23.71 -18.79 -7.13
CA GLU A 94 -23.38 -20.12 -7.62
C GLU A 94 -24.65 -20.92 -7.97
N ALA A 95 -25.65 -20.93 -7.08
CA ALA A 95 -26.94 -21.57 -7.33
C ALA A 95 -27.69 -20.95 -8.53
N ASN A 96 -27.63 -19.63 -8.69
CA ASN A 96 -28.28 -18.94 -9.80
C ASN A 96 -27.59 -19.23 -11.14
N ILE A 97 -26.25 -19.22 -11.17
CA ILE A 97 -25.45 -19.52 -12.36
C ILE A 97 -25.70 -20.97 -12.80
N THR A 98 -25.65 -21.92 -11.87
CA THR A 98 -25.92 -23.34 -12.15
C THR A 98 -27.38 -23.56 -12.61
N ALA A 99 -28.35 -22.84 -12.04
CA ALA A 99 -29.74 -22.88 -12.50
C ALA A 99 -29.91 -22.32 -13.93
N ILE A 100 -29.16 -21.29 -14.31
CA ILE A 100 -29.15 -20.77 -15.69
C ILE A 100 -28.50 -21.79 -16.64
N ALA A 101 -27.37 -22.38 -16.24
CA ALA A 101 -26.69 -23.42 -17.01
C ALA A 101 -27.63 -24.60 -17.32
N ALA A 102 -28.36 -25.08 -16.30
CA ALA A 102 -29.33 -26.16 -16.45
C ALA A 102 -30.49 -25.82 -17.42
N LYS A 103 -30.90 -24.54 -17.50
CA LYS A 103 -31.92 -24.11 -18.47
C LYS A 103 -31.39 -24.12 -19.91
N ILE A 104 -30.13 -23.71 -20.10
CA ILE A 104 -29.47 -23.71 -21.41
C ILE A 104 -29.23 -25.14 -21.89
N GLU A 105 -28.76 -26.01 -21.00
CA GLU A 105 -28.56 -27.43 -21.25
C GLU A 105 -29.83 -28.13 -21.73
N LYS A 106 -30.99 -27.84 -21.12
CA LYS A 106 -32.29 -28.35 -21.59
C LYS A 106 -32.67 -27.88 -23.00
N LEU A 107 -32.15 -26.74 -23.46
CA LEU A 107 -32.49 -26.16 -24.76
C LEU A 107 -31.53 -26.63 -25.87
N LEU A 108 -30.26 -26.83 -25.54
CA LEU A 108 -29.19 -27.12 -26.51
C LEU A 108 -28.63 -28.55 -26.41
N HIS A 109 -29.00 -29.33 -25.38
CA HIS A 109 -28.49 -30.68 -25.10
C HIS A 109 -26.96 -30.74 -24.95
N ILE A 110 -26.37 -29.73 -24.31
CA ILE A 110 -24.92 -29.62 -24.02
C ILE A 110 -24.74 -29.65 -22.49
N ASP A 111 -23.74 -30.39 -22.00
CA ASP A 111 -23.41 -30.56 -20.57
C ASP A 111 -22.74 -29.30 -19.96
N LEU A 112 -23.42 -28.17 -20.07
CA LEU A 112 -22.90 -26.86 -19.68
C LEU A 112 -22.86 -26.69 -18.16
N GLN A 113 -23.76 -27.37 -17.43
CA GLN A 113 -23.80 -27.28 -15.97
C GLN A 113 -22.52 -27.87 -15.35
N ALA A 114 -22.10 -29.07 -15.79
CA ALA A 114 -20.91 -29.72 -15.26
C ALA A 114 -19.64 -28.91 -15.54
N GLU A 115 -19.53 -28.32 -16.73
CA GLU A 115 -18.37 -27.53 -17.12
C GLU A 115 -18.25 -26.23 -16.31
N ILE A 116 -19.36 -25.52 -16.08
CA ILE A 116 -19.38 -24.32 -15.23
C ILE A 116 -19.04 -24.66 -13.77
N SER A 117 -19.62 -25.73 -13.21
CA SER A 117 -19.31 -26.16 -11.84
C SER A 117 -17.83 -26.53 -11.70
N SER A 118 -17.26 -27.25 -12.67
CA SER A 118 -15.83 -27.60 -12.70
C SER A 118 -14.93 -26.36 -12.75
N ILE A 119 -15.30 -25.32 -13.51
CA ILE A 119 -14.57 -24.05 -13.56
C ILE A 119 -14.62 -23.32 -12.22
N ILE A 120 -15.79 -23.25 -11.58
CA ILE A 120 -15.95 -22.57 -10.28
C ILE A 120 -15.13 -23.28 -9.19
N GLU A 121 -15.18 -24.61 -9.14
CA GLU A 121 -14.39 -25.41 -8.19
C GLU A 121 -12.89 -25.31 -8.44
N SER A 122 -12.46 -25.41 -9.71
CA SER A 122 -11.02 -25.37 -10.05
C SER A 122 -10.37 -24.01 -9.81
N LEU A 123 -11.11 -22.90 -9.99
CA LEU A 123 -10.61 -21.55 -9.75
C LEU A 123 -10.66 -21.15 -8.27
N ASP A 124 -11.40 -21.88 -7.43
CA ASP A 124 -11.54 -21.60 -6.00
C ASP A 124 -11.83 -20.11 -5.71
N ILE A 125 -12.80 -19.57 -6.45
CA ILE A 125 -13.13 -18.13 -6.48
C ILE A 125 -13.40 -17.62 -5.07
N LYS A 126 -14.05 -18.44 -4.23
CA LYS A 126 -14.33 -18.12 -2.84
C LYS A 126 -13.05 -17.87 -2.05
N ASN A 127 -12.03 -18.73 -2.17
CA ASN A 127 -10.76 -18.52 -1.48
C ASN A 127 -10.00 -17.31 -2.03
N ILE A 128 -10.05 -17.05 -3.34
CA ILE A 128 -9.46 -15.83 -3.92
C ILE A 128 -10.09 -14.57 -3.31
N LEU A 129 -11.42 -14.50 -3.29
CA LEU A 129 -12.17 -13.38 -2.72
C LEU A 129 -11.91 -13.25 -1.20
N SER A 130 -11.86 -14.37 -0.48
CA SER A 130 -11.56 -14.40 0.95
C SER A 130 -10.14 -13.92 1.26
N ASN A 131 -9.15 -14.37 0.48
CA ASN A 131 -7.76 -13.96 0.63
C ASN A 131 -7.57 -12.47 0.31
N LEU A 132 -8.26 -11.96 -0.71
CA LEU A 132 -8.29 -10.54 -1.03
C LEU A 132 -8.90 -9.73 0.12
N ALA A 133 -10.08 -10.13 0.62
CA ALA A 133 -10.74 -9.47 1.74
C ALA A 133 -9.88 -9.49 3.01
N THR A 134 -9.22 -10.61 3.30
CA THR A 134 -8.32 -10.76 4.45
C THR A 134 -7.08 -9.89 4.30
N GLY A 135 -6.48 -9.83 3.11
CA GLY A 135 -5.33 -8.98 2.83
C GLY A 135 -5.64 -7.49 3.01
N LEU A 136 -6.75 -7.03 2.43
CA LEU A 136 -7.22 -5.65 2.56
C LEU A 136 -7.60 -5.31 4.01
N SER A 137 -8.28 -6.23 4.71
CA SER A 137 -8.60 -6.09 6.14
C SER A 137 -7.34 -6.06 7.01
N GLY A 138 -6.30 -6.80 6.63
CA GLY A 138 -4.99 -6.78 7.29
C GLY A 138 -4.31 -5.42 7.18
N ILE A 139 -4.36 -4.77 6.01
CA ILE A 139 -3.85 -3.39 5.85
C ILE A 139 -4.65 -2.43 6.73
N PHE A 140 -5.98 -2.57 6.75
CA PHE A 140 -6.86 -1.76 7.57
C PHE A 140 -6.57 -1.92 9.07
N SER A 141 -6.39 -3.16 9.53
CA SER A 141 -6.04 -3.46 10.92
C SER A 141 -4.65 -2.92 11.32
N ASN A 142 -3.68 -3.03 10.42
CA ASN A 142 -2.33 -2.50 10.62
C ASN A 142 -2.21 -0.97 10.38
N SER A 143 -3.30 -0.31 10.01
CA SER A 143 -3.31 1.12 9.66
C SER A 143 -2.80 2.01 10.79
N MET A 144 -3.06 1.65 12.05
CA MET A 144 -2.60 2.43 13.20
C MET A 144 -1.08 2.57 13.24
N MET A 145 -0.33 1.49 12.98
CA MET A 145 1.14 1.56 12.92
C MET A 145 1.60 2.36 11.70
N ILE A 146 0.95 2.19 10.55
CA ILE A 146 1.23 2.97 9.34
C ILE A 146 1.04 4.46 9.61
N LEU A 147 -0.02 4.86 10.32
CA LEU A 147 -0.28 6.25 10.72
C LEU A 147 0.80 6.79 11.67
N ILE A 148 1.25 5.99 12.63
CA ILE A 148 2.36 6.36 13.52
C ILE A 148 3.63 6.61 12.68
N TYR A 149 3.98 5.71 11.76
CA TYR A 149 5.14 5.91 10.89
C TYR A 149 4.99 7.12 9.97
N LEU A 150 3.81 7.34 9.40
CA LEU A 150 3.53 8.55 8.62
C LEU A 150 3.75 9.82 9.43
N LEU A 151 3.28 9.84 10.68
CA LEU A 151 3.49 10.97 11.59
C LEU A 151 4.98 11.21 11.82
N PHE A 152 5.76 10.16 12.11
CA PHE A 152 7.22 10.28 12.28
C PHE A 152 7.91 10.81 11.02
N ILE A 153 7.63 10.23 9.84
CA ILE A 153 8.22 10.66 8.57
C ILE A 153 7.89 12.14 8.30
N PHE A 154 6.66 12.53 8.59
CA PHE A 154 6.21 13.89 8.37
C PHE A 154 6.89 14.89 9.31
N LEU A 155 6.96 14.60 10.61
CA LEU A 155 7.71 15.42 11.59
C LEU A 155 9.20 15.51 11.25
N GLU A 156 9.76 14.43 10.72
CA GLU A 156 11.17 14.34 10.35
C GLU A 156 11.48 15.15 9.09
N THR A 157 10.51 15.40 8.20
CA THR A 157 10.71 16.10 6.91
C THR A 157 11.35 17.48 7.07
N ASP A 158 10.95 18.27 8.08
CA ASP A 158 11.57 19.58 8.34
C ASP A 158 12.94 19.46 9.00
N SER A 159 13.12 18.45 9.85
CA SER A 159 14.35 18.19 10.61
C SER A 159 15.48 17.66 9.73
N VAL A 160 15.16 16.92 8.67
CA VAL A 160 16.14 16.34 7.72
C VAL A 160 17.02 17.41 7.10
N LYS A 161 16.46 18.57 6.74
CA LYS A 161 17.25 19.69 6.16
C LYS A 161 18.35 20.16 7.11
N LEU A 162 18.03 20.22 8.41
CA LEU A 162 18.98 20.62 9.45
C LEU A 162 20.03 19.52 9.70
N LYS A 163 19.61 18.25 9.74
CA LYS A 163 20.51 17.10 9.88
C LYS A 163 21.50 17.00 8.72
N ILE A 164 21.06 17.21 7.48
CA ILE A 164 21.93 17.24 6.30
C ILE A 164 22.97 18.36 6.40
N LYS A 165 22.57 19.55 6.87
CA LYS A 165 23.50 20.68 7.05
C LYS A 165 24.60 20.36 8.08
N ILE A 166 24.27 19.59 9.12
CA ILE A 166 25.23 19.19 10.17
C ILE A 166 26.13 18.04 9.69
N LEU A 167 25.57 17.04 9.01
CA LEU A 167 26.31 15.89 8.48
C LEU A 167 27.28 16.26 7.35
N PHE A 168 26.92 17.25 6.53
CA PHE A 168 27.74 17.77 5.44
C PHE A 168 28.05 19.26 5.67
N PRO A 169 29.02 19.56 6.57
CA PRO A 169 29.39 20.94 6.87
C PRO A 169 29.97 21.65 5.63
N GLU A 170 30.77 20.94 4.83
CA GLU A 170 31.29 21.45 3.56
C GLU A 170 30.20 21.63 2.52
N GLN A 171 30.18 22.82 1.90
CA GLN A 171 29.14 23.22 0.96
C GLN A 171 29.13 22.36 -0.33
N ASP A 172 30.30 21.96 -0.82
CA ASP A 172 30.42 21.17 -2.05
C ASP A 172 29.85 19.75 -1.87
N ASN A 173 30.24 19.07 -0.78
CA ASN A 173 29.70 17.76 -0.41
C ASN A 173 28.18 17.81 -0.17
N ARG A 174 27.69 18.88 0.47
CA ARG A 174 26.26 19.10 0.66
C ARG A 174 25.52 19.27 -0.67
N GLN A 175 26.05 20.06 -1.60
CA GLN A 175 25.45 20.23 -2.93
C GLN A 175 25.44 18.94 -3.74
N ARG A 176 26.52 18.15 -3.69
CA ARG A 176 26.57 16.84 -4.35
C ARG A 176 25.52 15.89 -3.80
N PHE A 177 25.35 15.83 -2.49
CA PHE A 177 24.33 15.01 -1.84
C PHE A 177 22.91 15.46 -2.21
N MET A 178 22.63 16.77 -2.15
CA MET A 178 21.32 17.31 -2.51
C MET A 178 20.97 17.08 -3.99
N LYS A 179 21.94 17.20 -4.90
CA LYS A 179 21.74 16.86 -6.33
C LYS A 179 21.43 15.38 -6.54
N ALA A 180 22.06 14.49 -5.78
CA ALA A 180 21.75 13.05 -5.84
C ALA A 180 20.32 12.77 -5.36
N LEU A 181 19.91 13.38 -4.25
CA LEU A 181 18.54 13.32 -3.73
C LEU A 181 17.50 13.82 -4.74
N GLU A 182 17.75 14.98 -5.33
CA GLU A 182 16.89 15.56 -6.37
C GLU A 182 16.77 14.64 -7.59
N LYS A 183 17.88 14.01 -8.01
CA LYS A 183 17.86 13.05 -9.12
C LYS A 183 17.04 11.79 -8.79
N ILE A 184 17.10 11.30 -7.55
CA ILE A 184 16.28 10.17 -7.07
C ILE A 184 14.80 10.56 -7.09
N GLU A 185 14.47 11.74 -6.56
CA GLU A 185 13.11 12.27 -6.53
C GLU A 185 12.52 12.44 -7.94
N LEU A 186 13.29 13.02 -8.87
CA LEU A 186 12.90 13.17 -10.27
C LEU A 186 12.70 11.81 -10.94
N SER A 187 13.57 10.85 -10.69
CA SER A 187 13.45 9.50 -11.25
C SER A 187 12.16 8.84 -10.76
N LEU A 188 11.87 8.91 -9.47
CA LEU A 188 10.64 8.35 -8.88
C LEU A 188 9.36 9.07 -9.32
N SER A 189 9.44 10.37 -9.64
CA SER A 189 8.31 11.15 -10.15
C SER A 189 8.02 10.94 -11.64
N SER A 190 9.02 10.49 -12.42
CA SER A 190 8.91 10.34 -13.87
C SER A 190 8.33 8.99 -14.33
N TYR A 191 8.15 8.07 -13.38
CA TYR A 191 7.43 6.80 -13.55
C TYR A 191 6.04 6.92 -12.94
#